data_AF-A0A139XUT8-F1
#
_entry.id   AF-A0A139XUT8-F1
#
_cell.length_a   1.000
_cell.length_b   1.000
_cell.length_c   1.000
_cell.angle_alpha   90.00
_cell.angle_beta   90.00
_cell.angle_gamma   90.00
#
_symmetry.space_group_name_H-M   'P 1'
#
loop_
_entity.id
_entity.type
_entity.pdbx_description
1 polymer ?
#
loop_
_entity_poly.entity_id
_entity_poly.type
_entity_poly.pdbx_seq_one_letter_code
_entity_poly.pdbx_strand_id
1 'polypeptide(L)'
;MQCSLRKDARGERSKETTVLVVDSNRLKAMPTLDGLRNLRILNLAHNQITDWWAGIDQCPKLQVLDMSCNEMSFLPSQAVRYLHVFATLKHLTEVDLQGNPFSYLFPEHAAALLHFSLMAGAKLQVVNGEKVSSSGLLAAAQDSDAVFQRIDEYDDLFLDRQEAAESRPDVSRYAKVEEERGHASTLQMMRLLEQALQDDRSLEPCVKFFDLCSQVYNADDEDALKDLWVNVERSDSAKRVLAKQLVDNALVLMERDERSRPLILRGLAKLCVVKEGNMSGECLRGISLLIQQQEVAGGAESENLDAAQVLADVVLPALTERASDEYHTLSVIKGISSMKPCRRLAEALGSCIPLLSDLLQSFATEETVYRVIAIACMSAENCVEATGQGIPQTICRTLLQTELPTEEAGRQLYNDLCSIAG
;
A
#
# COMPACT_ATOMS: atom_id res chain seq x y z
N MET A 1 -25.01 -27.25 11.27
CA MET A 1 -24.70 -28.67 11.54
C MET A 1 -24.08 -28.72 12.93
N GLN A 2 -24.65 -29.51 13.85
CA GLN A 2 -24.08 -29.71 15.18
C GLN A 2 -22.69 -30.32 15.03
N CYS A 3 -21.63 -29.61 15.43
CA CYS A 3 -20.31 -30.18 15.56
C CYS A 3 -20.36 -31.28 16.62
N SER A 4 -20.44 -32.52 16.15
CA SER A 4 -20.09 -33.68 16.95
C SER A 4 -18.61 -33.59 17.26
N LEU A 5 -18.27 -32.94 18.38
CA LEU A 5 -17.09 -33.28 19.15
C LEU A 5 -17.04 -34.81 19.20
N ARG A 6 -15.94 -35.43 18.75
CA ARG A 6 -15.75 -36.88 18.85
C ARG A 6 -16.05 -37.28 20.30
N LYS A 7 -17.22 -37.88 20.51
CA LYS A 7 -17.52 -38.60 21.75
C LYS A 7 -16.52 -39.74 21.79
N ASP A 8 -15.62 -39.71 22.75
CA ASP A 8 -15.02 -40.91 23.29
C ASP A 8 -16.14 -41.92 23.59
N ALA A 9 -15.85 -43.22 23.40
CA ALA A 9 -16.81 -44.33 23.30
C ALA A 9 -17.74 -44.54 24.52
N ARG A 10 -17.79 -43.60 25.48
CA ARG A 10 -18.59 -43.61 26.70
C ARG A 10 -19.48 -42.37 26.90
N GLY A 11 -19.45 -41.38 26.00
CA GLY A 11 -20.42 -40.28 26.02
C GLY A 11 -20.24 -39.25 27.15
N GLU A 12 -19.03 -39.08 27.70
CA GLU A 12 -18.72 -38.03 28.67
C GLU A 12 -18.01 -36.84 27.99
N ARG A 13 -18.20 -35.61 28.51
CA ARG A 13 -17.46 -34.41 28.08
C ARG A 13 -15.96 -34.63 28.42
N SER A 14 -15.13 -34.88 27.40
CA SER A 14 -13.71 -35.22 27.54
C SER A 14 -12.94 -34.23 28.42
N LYS A 15 -12.47 -34.72 29.58
CA LYS A 15 -11.57 -34.02 30.52
C LYS A 15 -10.09 -34.16 30.14
N GLU A 16 -9.76 -34.86 29.06
CA GLU A 16 -8.38 -35.26 28.71
C GLU A 16 -7.90 -34.72 27.35
N THR A 17 -8.73 -34.00 26.59
CA THR A 17 -8.32 -33.48 25.27
C THR A 17 -7.14 -32.52 25.38
N THR A 18 -5.98 -32.96 24.90
CA THR A 18 -4.75 -32.14 24.80
C THR A 18 -4.55 -31.54 23.41
N VAL A 19 -5.19 -32.10 22.39
CA VAL A 19 -5.05 -31.67 20.99
C VAL A 19 -6.44 -31.60 20.36
N LEU A 20 -6.78 -30.44 19.80
CA LEU A 20 -8.00 -30.22 19.02
C LEU A 20 -7.60 -29.66 17.66
N VAL A 21 -7.80 -30.45 16.62
CA VAL A 21 -7.50 -30.11 15.23
C VAL A 21 -8.81 -30.17 14.45
N VAL A 22 -9.25 -29.02 13.96
CA VAL A 22 -10.48 -28.84 13.19
C VAL A 22 -10.22 -27.92 11.99
N ASP A 23 -9.02 -28.00 11.43
CA ASP A 23 -8.60 -27.21 10.27
C ASP A 23 -9.38 -27.61 9.00
N SER A 24 -9.35 -26.75 7.99
CA SER A 24 -9.90 -27.03 6.65
C SER A 24 -11.39 -27.39 6.66
N ASN A 25 -12.16 -26.71 7.50
CA ASN A 25 -13.60 -26.88 7.65
C ASN A 25 -14.34 -25.59 7.24
N ARG A 26 -15.65 -25.53 7.51
CA ARG A 26 -16.50 -24.35 7.25
C ARG A 26 -17.05 -23.78 8.55
N LEU A 27 -16.23 -23.79 9.61
CA LEU A 27 -16.62 -23.22 10.91
C LEU A 27 -16.72 -21.71 10.76
N LYS A 28 -17.87 -21.15 11.14
CA LYS A 28 -18.11 -19.69 11.15
C LYS A 28 -17.85 -19.03 12.49
N ALA A 29 -17.76 -19.83 13.54
CA ALA A 29 -17.61 -19.38 14.91
C ALA A 29 -16.62 -20.29 15.63
N MET A 30 -16.03 -19.75 16.70
CA MET A 30 -15.15 -20.51 17.59
C MET A 30 -15.87 -21.72 18.18
N PRO A 31 -15.22 -22.90 18.25
CA PRO A 31 -15.78 -24.04 18.97
C PRO A 31 -15.85 -23.73 20.48
N THR A 32 -16.85 -24.27 21.16
CA THR A 32 -16.94 -24.14 22.62
C THR A 32 -15.73 -24.81 23.29
N LEU A 33 -14.87 -24.03 23.93
CA LEU A 33 -13.69 -24.50 24.65
C LEU A 33 -13.97 -24.84 26.12
N ASP A 34 -15.21 -24.69 26.57
CA ASP A 34 -15.63 -24.93 27.96
C ASP A 34 -15.21 -26.31 28.47
N GLY A 35 -14.37 -26.31 29.51
CA GLY A 35 -13.91 -27.53 30.16
C GLY A 35 -12.65 -28.16 29.54
N LEU A 36 -12.11 -27.62 28.44
CA LEU A 36 -10.87 -28.08 27.82
C LEU A 36 -9.61 -27.54 28.52
N ARG A 37 -9.56 -27.66 29.85
CA ARG A 37 -8.48 -27.12 30.71
C ARG A 37 -7.10 -27.75 30.45
N ASN A 38 -7.07 -28.88 29.74
CA ASN A 38 -5.86 -29.63 29.41
C ASN A 38 -5.39 -29.41 27.96
N LEU A 39 -6.09 -28.59 27.17
CA LEU A 39 -5.75 -28.34 25.78
C LEU A 39 -4.38 -27.68 25.67
N ARG A 40 -3.54 -28.23 24.77
CA ARG A 40 -2.18 -27.76 24.47
C ARG A 40 -2.05 -27.32 23.02
N ILE A 41 -2.75 -27.98 22.09
CA ILE A 41 -2.72 -27.65 20.66
C ILE A 41 -4.14 -27.38 20.22
N LEU A 42 -4.38 -26.19 19.67
CA LEU A 42 -5.62 -25.82 19.01
C LEU A 42 -5.29 -25.40 17.58
N ASN A 43 -5.75 -26.18 16.60
CA ASN A 43 -5.64 -25.83 15.19
C ASN A 43 -7.04 -25.65 14.60
N LEU A 44 -7.33 -24.42 14.18
CA LEU A 44 -8.54 -23.97 13.51
C LEU A 44 -8.24 -23.33 12.15
N ALA A 45 -7.06 -23.60 11.58
CA ALA A 45 -6.63 -23.03 10.32
C ALA A 45 -7.62 -23.32 9.18
N HIS A 46 -7.66 -22.48 8.16
CA HIS A 46 -8.47 -22.69 6.96
C HIS A 46 -9.96 -22.94 7.27
N ASN A 47 -10.56 -22.04 8.05
CA ASN A 47 -11.99 -22.02 8.35
C ASN A 47 -12.59 -20.67 7.91
N GLN A 48 -13.83 -20.37 8.34
CA GLN A 48 -14.58 -19.15 8.02
C GLN A 48 -14.91 -18.38 9.30
N ILE A 49 -14.05 -18.47 10.33
CA ILE A 49 -14.34 -17.90 11.64
C ILE A 49 -14.27 -16.38 11.55
N THR A 50 -15.39 -15.72 11.88
CA THR A 50 -15.50 -14.25 11.90
C THR A 50 -15.47 -13.68 13.32
N ASP A 51 -15.79 -14.51 14.32
CA ASP A 51 -15.88 -14.11 15.72
C ASP A 51 -14.49 -13.98 16.37
N TRP A 52 -14.40 -13.13 17.39
CA TRP A 52 -13.21 -13.08 18.26
C TRP A 52 -13.03 -14.41 19.01
N TRP A 53 -11.80 -14.69 19.43
CA TRP A 53 -11.39 -15.96 20.05
C TRP A 53 -11.86 -16.14 21.50
N ALA A 54 -13.18 -16.06 21.71
CA ALA A 54 -13.82 -16.20 23.00
C ALA A 54 -13.55 -17.57 23.63
N GLY A 55 -13.18 -17.58 24.91
CA GLY A 55 -12.97 -18.80 25.68
C GLY A 55 -11.58 -19.42 25.56
N ILE A 56 -10.64 -18.83 24.80
CA ILE A 56 -9.24 -19.28 24.77
C ILE A 56 -8.58 -19.18 26.16
N ASP A 57 -8.99 -18.22 26.98
CA ASP A 57 -8.57 -18.06 28.38
C ASP A 57 -8.96 -19.26 29.27
N GLN A 58 -9.92 -20.08 28.84
CA GLN A 58 -10.30 -21.32 29.54
C GLN A 58 -9.33 -22.48 29.27
N CYS A 59 -8.37 -22.30 28.36
CA CYS A 59 -7.32 -23.24 28.01
C CYS A 59 -5.96 -22.75 28.52
N PRO A 60 -5.72 -22.67 29.85
CA PRO A 60 -4.50 -22.06 30.40
C PRO A 60 -3.21 -22.83 30.05
N LYS A 61 -3.33 -24.08 29.56
CA LYS A 61 -2.21 -24.93 29.15
C LYS A 61 -1.90 -24.87 27.66
N LEU A 62 -2.52 -23.96 26.91
CA LEU A 62 -2.33 -23.85 25.47
C LEU A 62 -0.87 -23.50 25.15
N GLN A 63 -0.29 -24.23 24.22
CA GLN A 63 1.10 -24.10 23.76
C GLN A 63 1.14 -23.67 22.30
N VAL A 64 0.27 -24.25 21.47
CA VAL A 64 0.18 -23.97 20.04
C VAL A 64 -1.23 -23.52 19.70
N LEU A 65 -1.35 -22.36 19.09
CA LEU A 65 -2.58 -21.79 18.56
C LEU A 65 -2.41 -21.47 17.08
N ASP A 66 -3.14 -22.17 16.23
CA ASP A 66 -3.21 -21.86 14.80
C ASP A 66 -4.64 -21.44 14.44
N MET A 67 -4.81 -20.17 14.09
CA MET A 67 -6.05 -19.61 13.55
C MET A 67 -5.80 -18.93 12.21
N SER A 68 -4.77 -19.37 11.50
CA SER A 68 -4.43 -18.83 10.19
C SER A 68 -5.55 -19.08 9.17
N CYS A 69 -5.61 -18.25 8.13
CA CYS A 69 -6.57 -18.39 7.03
C CYS A 69 -8.03 -18.50 7.51
N ASN A 70 -8.50 -17.50 8.25
CA ASN A 70 -9.89 -17.35 8.70
C ASN A 70 -10.45 -15.99 8.23
N GLU A 71 -11.68 -15.65 8.61
CA GLU A 71 -12.41 -14.45 8.15
C GLU A 71 -12.54 -13.39 9.26
N MET A 72 -11.59 -13.34 10.21
CA MET A 72 -11.62 -12.37 11.31
C MET A 72 -11.33 -10.96 10.79
N SER A 73 -12.32 -10.06 10.91
CA SER A 73 -12.19 -8.64 10.58
C SER A 73 -12.56 -7.79 11.79
N PHE A 74 -11.54 -7.21 12.42
CA PHE A 74 -11.68 -6.37 13.60
C PHE A 74 -11.02 -5.03 13.32
N LEU A 75 -11.66 -3.95 13.77
CA LEU A 75 -10.96 -2.67 13.89
C LEU A 75 -9.73 -2.83 14.81
N PRO A 76 -8.63 -2.13 14.56
CA PRO A 76 -7.43 -2.13 15.41
C PRO A 76 -7.71 -2.00 16.91
N SER A 77 -8.58 -1.08 17.33
CA SER A 77 -8.99 -0.92 18.72
C SER A 77 -9.65 -2.19 19.29
N GLN A 78 -10.48 -2.86 18.48
CA GLN A 78 -11.10 -4.13 18.83
C GLN A 78 -10.08 -5.27 18.84
N ALA A 79 -9.19 -5.33 17.85
CA ALA A 79 -8.13 -6.32 17.75
C ALA A 79 -7.23 -6.29 18.99
N VAL A 80 -6.77 -5.10 19.41
CA VAL A 80 -5.98 -4.92 20.65
C VAL A 80 -6.76 -5.41 21.87
N ARG A 81 -8.05 -5.07 21.98
CA ARG A 81 -8.91 -5.54 23.07
C ARG A 81 -9.03 -7.07 23.09
N TYR A 82 -9.16 -7.72 21.94
CA TYR A 82 -9.24 -9.18 21.87
C TYR A 82 -7.88 -9.85 22.11
N LEU A 83 -6.79 -9.24 21.65
CA LEU A 83 -5.43 -9.71 21.89
C LEU A 83 -5.04 -9.66 23.37
N HIS A 84 -5.74 -8.88 24.20
CA HIS A 84 -5.56 -8.90 25.64
C HIS A 84 -5.74 -10.30 26.26
N VAL A 85 -6.49 -11.22 25.62
CA VAL A 85 -6.60 -12.62 26.10
C VAL A 85 -5.23 -13.31 26.21
N PHE A 86 -4.27 -12.93 25.37
CA PHE A 86 -2.93 -13.52 25.35
C PHE A 86 -2.15 -13.22 26.64
N ALA A 87 -2.54 -12.18 27.39
CA ALA A 87 -2.05 -11.90 28.74
C ALA A 87 -2.36 -13.03 29.76
N THR A 88 -3.26 -13.96 29.41
CA THR A 88 -3.62 -15.12 30.24
C THR A 88 -2.87 -16.41 29.86
N LEU A 89 -2.26 -16.45 28.68
CA LEU A 89 -1.74 -17.68 28.06
C LEU A 89 -0.24 -17.90 28.32
N LYS A 90 0.09 -18.18 29.58
CA LYS A 90 1.49 -18.27 30.06
C LYS A 90 2.34 -19.38 29.41
N HIS A 91 1.70 -20.36 28.78
CA HIS A 91 2.35 -21.52 28.20
C HIS A 91 2.46 -21.47 26.67
N LEU A 92 2.02 -20.38 26.05
CA LEU A 92 2.03 -20.23 24.61
C LEU A 92 3.48 -20.18 24.08
N THR A 93 3.76 -20.99 23.08
CA THR A 93 5.05 -21.08 22.39
C THR A 93 4.91 -20.77 20.91
N GLU A 94 3.76 -21.07 20.32
CA GLU A 94 3.51 -20.88 18.90
C GLU A 94 2.13 -20.28 18.68
N VAL A 95 2.07 -19.24 17.86
CA VAL A 95 0.82 -18.58 17.48
C VAL A 95 0.85 -18.21 16.01
N ASP A 96 -0.22 -18.51 15.29
CA ASP A 96 -0.41 -18.08 13.92
C ASP A 96 -1.79 -17.44 13.74
N LEU A 97 -1.80 -16.18 13.32
CA LEU A 97 -2.99 -15.38 13.01
C LEU A 97 -3.00 -14.89 11.55
N GLN A 98 -2.04 -15.31 10.72
CA GLN A 98 -1.91 -14.84 9.34
C GLN A 98 -3.11 -15.21 8.48
N GLY A 99 -3.30 -14.51 7.36
CA GLY A 99 -4.40 -14.82 6.44
C GLY A 99 -5.79 -14.49 6.99
N ASN A 100 -5.86 -13.62 8.00
CA ASN A 100 -7.11 -13.01 8.47
C ASN A 100 -7.19 -11.54 8.00
N PRO A 101 -8.39 -11.01 7.69
CA PRO A 101 -8.62 -9.59 7.40
C PRO A 101 -7.91 -8.62 8.33
N PHE A 102 -8.07 -8.79 9.65
CA PHE A 102 -7.43 -7.90 10.61
C PHE A 102 -5.90 -7.98 10.57
N SER A 103 -5.33 -9.16 10.29
CA SER A 103 -3.88 -9.37 10.31
C SER A 103 -3.17 -8.68 9.16
N TYR A 104 -3.79 -8.57 7.97
CA TYR A 104 -3.18 -7.89 6.83
C TYR A 104 -3.54 -6.41 6.74
N LEU A 105 -4.73 -6.00 7.22
CA LEU A 105 -5.14 -4.60 7.27
C LEU A 105 -4.52 -3.83 8.45
N PHE A 106 -4.07 -4.54 9.49
CA PHE A 106 -3.44 -3.97 10.68
C PHE A 106 -2.22 -4.82 11.11
N PRO A 107 -1.09 -4.74 10.40
CA PRO A 107 0.12 -5.54 10.71
C PRO A 107 0.70 -5.25 12.11
N GLU A 108 0.45 -4.07 12.66
CA GLU A 108 0.90 -3.64 13.99
C GLU A 108 0.26 -4.45 15.14
N HIS A 109 -0.78 -5.26 14.85
CA HIS A 109 -1.33 -6.24 15.79
C HIS A 109 -0.26 -7.19 16.34
N ALA A 110 0.82 -7.44 15.59
CA ALA A 110 1.94 -8.28 16.03
C ALA A 110 2.63 -7.69 17.28
N ALA A 111 2.83 -6.37 17.34
CA ALA A 111 3.39 -5.70 18.51
C ALA A 111 2.48 -5.88 19.74
N ALA A 112 1.17 -5.71 19.56
CA ALA A 112 0.19 -5.93 20.63
C ALA A 112 0.16 -7.40 21.11
N LEU A 113 0.18 -8.36 20.19
CA LEU A 113 0.25 -9.78 20.50
C LEU A 113 1.50 -10.11 21.33
N LEU A 114 2.66 -9.59 20.92
CA LEU A 114 3.93 -9.81 21.61
C LEU A 114 3.93 -9.16 22.99
N HIS A 115 3.40 -7.94 23.11
CA HIS A 115 3.24 -7.24 24.38
C HIS A 115 2.43 -8.06 25.38
N PHE A 116 1.22 -8.50 25.01
CA PHE A 116 0.36 -9.28 25.92
C PHE A 116 0.96 -10.66 26.25
N SER A 117 1.58 -11.31 25.27
CA SER A 117 2.24 -12.60 25.50
C SER A 117 3.43 -12.47 26.45
N LEU A 118 4.21 -11.40 26.33
CA LEU A 118 5.31 -11.10 27.25
C LEU A 118 4.80 -10.80 28.66
N MET A 119 3.71 -10.03 28.79
CA MET A 119 3.06 -9.78 30.09
C MET A 119 2.56 -11.06 30.76
N ALA A 120 2.09 -12.04 29.98
CA ALA A 120 1.70 -13.35 30.50
C ALA A 120 2.90 -14.19 31.00
N GLY A 121 4.12 -13.84 30.59
CA GLY A 121 5.31 -14.68 30.76
C GLY A 121 5.39 -15.83 29.76
N ALA A 122 4.70 -15.71 28.61
CA ALA A 122 4.76 -16.71 27.54
C ALA A 122 6.16 -16.74 26.91
N LYS A 123 6.58 -17.93 26.46
CA LYS A 123 7.88 -18.14 25.81
C LYS A 123 7.66 -18.42 24.33
N LEU A 124 7.19 -17.40 23.62
CA LEU A 124 6.96 -17.48 22.19
C LEU A 124 8.28 -17.82 21.46
N GLN A 125 8.21 -18.82 20.60
CA GLN A 125 9.29 -19.30 19.74
C GLN A 125 8.97 -19.05 18.28
N VAL A 126 7.69 -19.20 17.93
CA VAL A 126 7.19 -19.00 16.57
C VAL A 126 5.96 -18.10 16.60
N VAL A 127 5.96 -17.06 15.77
CA VAL A 127 4.83 -16.16 15.60
C VAL A 127 4.62 -16.00 14.11
N ASN A 128 3.42 -16.31 13.61
CA ASN A 128 3.07 -16.14 12.21
C ASN A 128 4.08 -16.84 11.27
N GLY A 129 4.48 -18.07 11.62
CA GLY A 129 5.49 -18.86 10.89
C GLY A 129 6.96 -18.46 11.12
N GLU A 130 7.22 -17.30 11.71
CA GLU A 130 8.57 -16.76 11.91
C GLU A 130 9.16 -17.09 13.28
N LYS A 131 10.45 -17.43 13.31
CA LYS A 131 11.16 -17.67 14.58
C LYS A 131 11.47 -16.36 15.27
N VAL A 132 10.96 -16.20 16.49
CA VAL A 132 11.16 -14.97 17.26
C VAL A 132 12.26 -15.17 18.29
N SER A 133 13.28 -14.31 18.24
CA SER A 133 14.32 -14.26 19.26
C SER A 133 13.83 -13.54 20.51
N SER A 134 14.38 -13.85 21.68
CA SER A 134 14.03 -13.16 22.93
C SER A 134 14.32 -11.65 22.89
N SER A 135 15.31 -11.22 22.11
CA SER A 135 15.61 -9.81 21.87
C SER A 135 14.60 -9.15 20.92
N GLY A 136 14.17 -9.85 19.86
CA GLY A 136 13.14 -9.35 18.93
C GLY A 136 11.76 -9.24 19.59
N LEU A 137 11.43 -10.17 20.49
CA LEU A 137 10.24 -10.11 21.35
C LEU A 137 10.22 -8.85 22.21
N LEU A 138 11.36 -8.49 22.82
CA LEU A 138 11.44 -7.32 23.70
C LEU A 138 11.32 -6.01 22.90
N ALA A 139 11.99 -5.92 21.75
CA ALA A 139 11.91 -4.75 20.88
C ALA A 139 10.48 -4.51 20.37
N ALA A 140 9.84 -5.54 19.80
CA ALA A 140 8.47 -5.42 19.32
C ALA A 140 7.43 -5.18 20.42
N ALA A 141 7.70 -5.61 21.66
CA ALA A 141 6.88 -5.30 22.82
C ALA A 141 7.15 -3.90 23.41
N GLN A 142 8.29 -3.27 23.10
CA GLN A 142 8.54 -1.86 23.43
C GLN A 142 7.83 -0.95 22.43
N ASP A 143 7.77 -1.36 21.16
CA ASP A 143 7.10 -0.63 20.10
C ASP A 143 5.57 -0.63 20.26
N SER A 144 5.01 -1.55 21.06
CA SER A 144 3.57 -1.63 21.29
C SER A 144 2.99 -0.39 21.97
N ASP A 145 3.78 0.34 22.77
CA ASP A 145 3.30 1.54 23.47
C ASP A 145 2.93 2.65 22.47
N ALA A 146 3.69 2.78 21.37
CA ALA A 146 3.37 3.71 20.29
C ALA A 146 2.10 3.29 19.54
N VAL A 147 1.92 1.98 19.33
CA VAL A 147 0.71 1.42 18.70
C VAL A 147 -0.53 1.68 19.56
N PHE A 148 -0.44 1.50 20.88
CA PHE A 148 -1.55 1.73 21.80
C PHE A 148 -1.94 3.21 21.93
N GLN A 149 -0.97 4.12 21.90
CA GLN A 149 -1.24 5.56 21.96
C GLN A 149 -1.98 6.09 20.72
N ARG A 150 -1.79 5.44 19.57
CA ARG A 150 -2.35 5.86 18.28
C ARG A 150 -3.43 4.91 17.77
N ILE A 151 -3.97 4.06 18.63
CA ILE A 151 -4.87 2.98 18.19
C ILE A 151 -6.14 3.50 17.49
N ASP A 152 -6.61 4.67 17.89
CA ASP A 152 -7.76 5.33 17.26
C ASP A 152 -7.44 5.82 15.84
N GLU A 153 -6.20 6.25 15.57
CA GLU A 153 -5.76 6.63 14.21
C GLU A 153 -5.68 5.41 13.29
N TYR A 154 -5.38 4.23 13.85
CA TYR A 154 -5.36 2.99 13.10
C TYR A 154 -6.76 2.52 12.71
N ASP A 155 -7.82 2.83 13.48
CA ASP A 155 -9.19 2.49 13.11
C ASP A 155 -9.63 3.18 11.82
N ASP A 156 -9.31 4.48 11.67
CA ASP A 156 -9.57 5.22 10.44
C ASP A 156 -8.77 4.66 9.26
N LEU A 157 -7.46 4.40 9.47
CA LEU A 157 -6.60 3.80 8.44
C LEU A 157 -7.06 2.39 8.05
N PHE A 158 -7.57 1.62 9.00
CA PHE A 158 -8.12 0.29 8.76
C PHE A 158 -9.38 0.36 7.90
N LEU A 159 -10.27 1.30 8.19
CA LEU A 159 -11.47 1.52 7.38
C LEU A 159 -11.10 1.96 5.96
N ASP A 160 -10.10 2.84 5.81
CA ASP A 160 -9.57 3.21 4.49
C ASP A 160 -9.00 2.00 3.74
N ARG A 161 -8.23 1.13 4.43
CA ARG A 161 -7.67 -0.10 3.86
C ARG A 161 -8.76 -1.14 3.56
N GLN A 162 -9.79 -1.25 4.39
CA GLN A 162 -10.92 -2.17 4.23
C GLN A 162 -11.81 -1.71 3.08
N GLU A 163 -12.14 -0.42 3.01
CA GLU A 163 -12.87 0.17 1.89
C GLU A 163 -12.04 0.03 0.61
N ALA A 164 -10.72 0.24 0.66
CA ALA A 164 -9.82 -0.07 -0.45
C ALA A 164 -9.83 -1.56 -0.82
N ALA A 165 -9.93 -2.48 0.15
CA ALA A 165 -9.97 -3.93 -0.04
C ALA A 165 -11.32 -4.46 -0.57
N GLU A 166 -12.44 -3.88 -0.13
CA GLU A 166 -13.81 -4.24 -0.53
C GLU A 166 -14.23 -3.53 -1.82
N SER A 167 -13.67 -2.35 -2.08
CA SER A 167 -13.75 -1.69 -3.38
C SER A 167 -12.79 -2.29 -4.41
N ARG A 168 -11.90 -3.24 -4.01
CA ARG A 168 -11.19 -4.10 -4.97
C ARG A 168 -12.24 -4.91 -5.69
N PRO A 169 -12.42 -4.69 -6.99
CA PRO A 169 -13.24 -5.58 -7.75
C PRO A 169 -12.57 -6.95 -7.81
N ASP A 170 -13.40 -7.97 -7.84
CA ASP A 170 -12.98 -9.28 -8.31
C ASP A 170 -12.40 -9.14 -9.72
N VAL A 171 -11.07 -9.18 -9.81
CA VAL A 171 -10.27 -9.01 -11.03
C VAL A 171 -10.70 -10.03 -12.08
N SER A 172 -11.22 -11.19 -11.65
CA SER A 172 -11.76 -12.23 -12.53
C SER A 172 -13.00 -11.78 -13.31
N ARG A 173 -13.74 -10.78 -12.83
CA ARG A 173 -14.86 -10.17 -13.59
C ARG A 173 -14.40 -9.39 -14.80
N TYR A 174 -13.20 -8.81 -14.74
CA TYR A 174 -12.64 -7.98 -15.81
C TYR A 174 -11.71 -8.78 -16.72
N ALA A 175 -11.28 -9.98 -16.30
CA ALA A 175 -10.40 -10.87 -17.04
C ALA A 175 -11.17 -11.77 -18.02
N LYS A 176 -10.84 -11.72 -19.31
CA LYS A 176 -11.22 -12.76 -20.27
C LYS A 176 -10.30 -13.97 -20.12
N VAL A 177 -10.89 -15.17 -20.12
CA VAL A 177 -10.16 -16.44 -20.00
C VAL A 177 -9.47 -16.77 -21.34
N GLU A 178 -8.24 -16.29 -21.54
CA GLU A 178 -7.35 -16.72 -22.64
C GLU A 178 -5.87 -16.75 -22.18
N GLU A 179 -5.08 -17.64 -22.77
CA GLU A 179 -3.65 -17.84 -22.49
C GLU A 179 -2.80 -16.59 -22.79
N GLU A 180 -1.88 -16.26 -21.86
CA GLU A 180 -0.94 -15.14 -21.99
C GLU A 180 0.02 -15.31 -23.17
N ARG A 181 -0.03 -14.34 -24.09
CA ARG A 181 1.09 -14.04 -24.98
C ARG A 181 2.18 -13.31 -24.19
N GLY A 182 3.44 -13.51 -24.57
CA GLY A 182 4.62 -12.93 -23.90
C GLY A 182 4.81 -11.40 -24.02
N HIS A 183 3.73 -10.62 -24.05
CA HIS A 183 3.74 -9.16 -24.04
C HIS A 183 3.28 -8.64 -22.67
N ALA A 184 3.74 -7.45 -22.28
CA ALA A 184 3.41 -6.87 -20.99
C ALA A 184 1.91 -6.55 -20.86
N SER A 185 1.25 -7.16 -19.87
CA SER A 185 -0.16 -6.89 -19.53
C SER A 185 -0.35 -6.50 -18.07
N THR A 186 -1.33 -5.64 -17.80
CA THR A 186 -1.67 -5.19 -16.43
C THR A 186 -2.08 -6.36 -15.54
N LEU A 187 -2.79 -7.36 -16.08
CA LEU A 187 -3.19 -8.56 -15.35
C LEU A 187 -2.00 -9.46 -14.97
N GLN A 188 -0.97 -9.53 -15.82
CA GLN A 188 0.26 -10.26 -15.51
C GLN A 188 1.05 -9.54 -14.43
N MET A 189 1.17 -8.21 -14.53
CA MET A 189 1.79 -7.39 -13.49
C MET A 189 1.08 -7.57 -12.13
N MET A 190 -0.25 -7.56 -12.12
CA MET A 190 -1.02 -7.81 -10.89
C MET A 190 -0.75 -9.18 -10.27
N ARG A 191 -0.72 -10.25 -11.07
CA ARG A 191 -0.43 -11.59 -10.57
C ARG A 191 0.99 -11.72 -10.04
N LEU A 192 1.96 -11.02 -10.63
CA LEU A 192 3.32 -10.97 -10.10
C LEU A 192 3.37 -10.27 -8.73
N LEU A 193 2.62 -9.18 -8.55
CA LEU A 193 2.49 -8.52 -7.25
C LEU A 193 1.80 -9.43 -6.22
N GLU A 194 0.74 -10.14 -6.61
CA GLU A 194 0.05 -11.10 -5.73
C GLU A 194 0.95 -12.28 -5.35
N GLN A 195 1.73 -12.80 -6.30
CA GLN A 195 2.75 -13.83 -6.02
C GLN A 195 3.82 -13.33 -5.06
N ALA A 196 4.32 -12.09 -5.25
CA ALA A 196 5.29 -11.48 -4.34
C ALA A 196 4.72 -11.32 -2.93
N LEU A 197 3.43 -10.98 -2.79
CA LEU A 197 2.75 -10.85 -1.50
C LEU A 197 2.50 -12.19 -0.78
N GLN A 198 2.56 -13.30 -1.51
CA GLN A 198 2.38 -14.66 -0.99
C GLN A 198 3.72 -15.35 -0.66
N ASP A 199 4.79 -15.03 -1.37
CA ASP A 199 6.12 -15.63 -1.17
C ASP A 199 7.18 -14.57 -0.85
N ASP A 200 7.34 -14.26 0.44
CA ASP A 200 8.28 -13.25 0.94
C ASP A 200 9.77 -13.66 0.79
N ARG A 201 10.07 -14.83 0.19
CA ARG A 201 11.45 -15.33 0.02
C ARG A 201 12.07 -14.98 -1.34
N SER A 202 11.27 -14.65 -2.35
CA SER A 202 11.74 -14.46 -3.72
C SER A 202 11.45 -13.06 -4.25
N LEU A 203 12.49 -12.38 -4.76
CA LEU A 203 12.34 -11.15 -5.54
C LEU A 203 12.04 -11.40 -7.02
N GLU A 204 11.98 -12.67 -7.45
CA GLU A 204 11.74 -13.01 -8.86
C GLU A 204 10.45 -12.39 -9.41
N PRO A 205 9.31 -12.38 -8.69
CA PRO A 205 8.10 -11.73 -9.19
C PRO A 205 8.27 -10.21 -9.30
N CYS A 206 9.00 -9.57 -8.38
CA CYS A 206 9.29 -8.13 -8.41
C CYS A 206 10.19 -7.74 -9.60
N VAL A 207 11.19 -8.57 -9.91
CA VAL A 207 12.07 -8.37 -11.09
C VAL A 207 11.25 -8.49 -12.38
N LYS A 208 10.42 -9.54 -12.49
CA LYS A 208 9.53 -9.71 -13.65
C LYS A 208 8.55 -8.54 -13.78
N PHE A 209 7.98 -8.06 -12.68
CA PHE A 209 7.11 -6.89 -12.67
C PHE A 209 7.84 -5.66 -13.23
N PHE A 210 9.07 -5.42 -12.76
CA PHE A 210 9.90 -4.32 -13.26
C PHE A 210 10.24 -4.45 -14.74
N ASP A 211 10.54 -5.66 -15.23
CA ASP A 211 10.82 -5.93 -16.64
C ASP A 211 9.60 -5.64 -17.51
N LEU A 212 8.40 -6.04 -17.08
CA LEU A 212 7.15 -5.72 -17.79
C LEU A 212 6.90 -4.20 -17.80
N CYS A 213 7.12 -3.50 -16.68
CA CYS A 213 7.01 -2.04 -16.64
C CYS A 213 8.02 -1.37 -17.58
N SER A 214 9.22 -1.95 -17.71
CA SER A 214 10.26 -1.45 -18.62
C SER A 214 9.91 -1.68 -20.09
N GLN A 215 9.25 -2.79 -20.42
CA GLN A 215 8.71 -3.02 -21.76
C GLN A 215 7.67 -1.96 -22.12
N VAL A 216 6.75 -1.65 -21.20
CA VAL A 216 5.73 -0.59 -21.39
C VAL A 216 6.39 0.78 -21.51
N TYR A 217 7.40 1.07 -20.69
CA TYR A 217 8.10 2.35 -20.73
C TYR A 217 8.82 2.59 -22.05
N ASN A 218 9.49 1.57 -22.60
CA ASN A 218 10.24 1.65 -23.85
C ASN A 218 9.38 1.38 -25.10
N ALA A 219 8.06 1.24 -24.95
CA ALA A 219 7.16 1.01 -26.07
C ALA A 219 7.00 2.29 -26.91
N ASP A 220 7.55 2.28 -28.12
CA ASP A 220 7.44 3.38 -29.08
C ASP A 220 6.16 3.30 -29.95
N ASP A 221 5.47 2.16 -29.93
CA ASP A 221 4.33 1.85 -30.80
C ASP A 221 3.02 1.73 -30.00
N GLU A 222 1.93 2.31 -30.50
CA GLU A 222 0.59 2.10 -29.94
C GLU A 222 0.24 0.60 -29.94
N ASP A 223 0.80 -0.20 -30.86
CA ASP A 223 0.62 -1.65 -30.88
C ASP A 223 1.16 -2.37 -29.64
N ALA A 224 2.27 -1.91 -29.06
CA ALA A 224 2.81 -2.51 -27.82
C ALA A 224 1.96 -2.15 -26.59
N LEU A 225 1.26 -1.01 -26.62
CA LEU A 225 0.28 -0.62 -25.60
C LEU A 225 -1.08 -1.33 -25.78
N LYS A 226 -1.40 -1.87 -26.96
CA LYS A 226 -2.63 -2.67 -27.17
C LYS A 226 -2.65 -3.91 -26.28
N ASP A 227 -1.49 -4.50 -26.04
CA ASP A 227 -1.36 -5.70 -25.22
C ASP A 227 -1.43 -5.42 -23.71
N LEU A 228 -1.25 -4.15 -23.29
CA LEU A 228 -1.32 -3.75 -21.88
C LEU A 228 -2.67 -4.10 -21.25
N TRP A 229 -3.75 -3.88 -22.00
CA TRP A 229 -5.12 -4.13 -21.58
C TRP A 229 -5.73 -5.38 -22.23
N VAL A 230 -4.89 -6.30 -22.73
CA VAL A 230 -5.37 -7.61 -23.19
C VAL A 230 -6.13 -8.30 -22.06
N ASN A 231 -7.22 -8.95 -22.45
CA ASN A 231 -8.14 -9.61 -21.54
C ASN A 231 -8.82 -8.70 -20.51
N VAL A 232 -8.70 -7.38 -20.63
CA VAL A 232 -9.47 -6.42 -19.83
C VAL A 232 -10.71 -5.99 -20.62
N GLU A 233 -11.83 -5.74 -19.93
CA GLU A 233 -12.99 -5.09 -20.54
C GLU A 233 -12.60 -3.80 -21.27
N ARG A 234 -13.21 -3.53 -22.43
CA ARG A 234 -12.88 -2.33 -23.23
C ARG A 234 -13.30 -1.01 -22.57
N SER A 235 -13.97 -1.05 -21.42
CA SER A 235 -14.47 0.14 -20.73
C SER A 235 -13.33 0.89 -20.03
N ASP A 236 -13.30 2.22 -20.16
CA ASP A 236 -12.30 3.05 -19.47
C ASP A 236 -12.42 2.94 -17.94
N SER A 237 -13.64 2.69 -17.43
CA SER A 237 -13.89 2.43 -16.02
C SER A 237 -13.18 1.16 -15.52
N ALA A 238 -13.19 0.07 -16.30
CA ALA A 238 -12.47 -1.16 -15.92
C ALA A 238 -10.96 -0.94 -15.85
N LYS A 239 -10.41 -0.18 -16.81
CA LYS A 239 -8.98 0.17 -16.83
C LYS A 239 -8.56 1.00 -15.62
N ARG A 240 -9.35 2.03 -15.26
CA ARG A 240 -9.11 2.87 -14.06
C ARG A 240 -9.08 2.07 -12.78
N VAL A 241 -10.02 1.17 -12.66
CA VAL A 241 -10.16 0.30 -11.51
C VAL A 241 -8.95 -0.64 -11.38
N LEU A 242 -8.50 -1.25 -12.49
CA LEU A 242 -7.30 -2.08 -12.50
C LEU A 242 -6.02 -1.29 -12.24
N ALA A 243 -5.90 -0.08 -12.78
CA ALA A 243 -4.76 0.80 -12.51
C ALA A 243 -4.63 1.11 -11.02
N LYS A 244 -5.74 1.51 -10.38
CA LYS A 244 -5.79 1.75 -8.92
C LYS A 244 -5.37 0.49 -8.15
N GLN A 245 -5.93 -0.65 -8.51
CA GLN A 245 -5.65 -1.94 -7.87
C GLN A 245 -4.18 -2.35 -7.95
N LEU A 246 -3.56 -2.15 -9.11
CA LEU A 246 -2.15 -2.44 -9.35
C LEU A 246 -1.25 -1.59 -8.44
N VAL A 247 -1.54 -0.28 -8.35
CA VAL A 247 -0.80 0.63 -7.47
C VAL A 247 -1.01 0.28 -6.00
N ASP A 248 -2.23 -0.03 -5.57
CA ASP A 248 -2.50 -0.39 -4.18
C ASP A 248 -1.79 -1.70 -3.78
N ASN A 249 -1.74 -2.71 -4.66
CA ASN A 249 -0.95 -3.92 -4.43
C ASN A 249 0.55 -3.63 -4.34
N ALA A 250 1.06 -2.75 -5.20
CA ALA A 250 2.45 -2.33 -5.20
C ALA A 250 2.81 -1.61 -3.90
N LEU A 251 1.96 -0.71 -3.40
CA LEU A 251 2.18 0.00 -2.13
C LEU A 251 2.23 -0.99 -0.94
N VAL A 252 1.27 -1.90 -0.84
CA VAL A 252 1.26 -2.94 0.22
C VAL A 252 2.52 -3.80 0.16
N LEU A 253 2.99 -4.17 -1.03
CA LEU A 253 4.22 -4.94 -1.19
C LEU A 253 5.46 -4.17 -0.72
N MET A 254 5.54 -2.87 -1.03
CA MET A 254 6.65 -2.01 -0.60
C MET A 254 6.65 -1.71 0.90
N GLU A 255 5.49 -1.78 1.56
CA GLU A 255 5.36 -1.71 3.01
C GLU A 255 5.82 -3.03 3.67
N ARG A 256 5.51 -4.18 3.05
CA ARG A 256 5.84 -5.50 3.60
C ARG A 256 7.28 -5.95 3.36
N ASP A 257 7.85 -5.67 2.19
CA ASP A 257 9.20 -6.11 1.82
C ASP A 257 10.05 -4.95 1.30
N GLU A 258 10.95 -4.44 2.15
CA GLU A 258 11.83 -3.32 1.80
C GLU A 258 12.75 -3.63 0.61
N ARG A 259 13.10 -4.90 0.40
CA ARG A 259 13.96 -5.34 -0.72
C ARG A 259 13.26 -5.17 -2.07
N SER A 260 11.93 -5.28 -2.10
CA SER A 260 11.12 -5.06 -3.31
C SER A 260 11.00 -3.57 -3.68
N ARG A 261 11.09 -2.67 -2.68
CA ARG A 261 10.80 -1.23 -2.81
C ARG A 261 11.49 -0.58 -4.00
N PRO A 262 12.78 -0.83 -4.29
CA PRO A 262 13.42 -0.20 -5.44
C PRO A 262 12.89 -0.61 -6.80
N LEU A 263 12.56 -1.91 -6.95
CA LEU A 263 12.04 -2.46 -8.20
C LEU A 263 10.61 -2.00 -8.44
N ILE A 264 9.78 -2.08 -7.40
CA ILE A 264 8.37 -1.73 -7.48
C ILE A 264 8.20 -0.23 -7.72
N LEU A 265 8.91 0.62 -6.97
CA LEU A 265 8.82 2.07 -7.12
C LEU A 265 9.27 2.55 -8.50
N ARG A 266 10.39 2.03 -9.02
CA ARG A 266 10.85 2.34 -10.38
C ARG A 266 9.90 1.77 -11.45
N GLY A 267 9.28 0.62 -11.18
CA GLY A 267 8.24 0.06 -12.04
C GLY A 267 7.01 0.97 -12.12
N LEU A 268 6.49 1.45 -10.99
CA LEU A 268 5.39 2.41 -10.95
C LEU A 268 5.72 3.72 -11.67
N ALA A 269 6.92 4.26 -11.44
CA ALA A 269 7.38 5.48 -12.13
C ALA A 269 7.41 5.29 -13.66
N LYS A 270 7.79 4.10 -14.13
CA LYS A 270 7.76 3.75 -15.55
C LYS A 270 6.34 3.69 -16.11
N LEU A 271 5.36 3.27 -15.33
CA LEU A 271 3.95 3.23 -15.75
C LEU A 271 3.30 4.62 -15.82
N CYS A 272 3.95 5.68 -15.33
CA CYS A 272 3.48 7.06 -15.49
C CYS A 272 3.31 7.48 -16.95
N VAL A 273 3.92 6.76 -17.90
CA VAL A 273 3.78 7.02 -19.33
C VAL A 273 2.46 6.54 -19.93
N VAL A 274 1.69 5.72 -19.21
CA VAL A 274 0.47 5.12 -19.71
C VAL A 274 -0.68 6.11 -19.61
N LYS A 275 -1.22 6.50 -20.78
CA LYS A 275 -2.32 7.46 -20.93
C LYS A 275 -3.71 6.88 -20.61
N GLU A 276 -3.87 5.58 -20.77
CA GLU A 276 -5.17 4.89 -20.63
C GLU A 276 -5.47 4.55 -19.17
N GLY A 277 -6.77 4.56 -18.81
CA GLY A 277 -7.20 4.10 -17.49
C GLY A 277 -6.65 4.92 -16.32
N ASN A 278 -6.25 6.18 -16.52
CA ASN A 278 -5.67 7.03 -15.47
C ASN A 278 -4.45 6.39 -14.76
N MET A 279 -3.70 5.52 -15.45
CA MET A 279 -2.56 4.81 -14.87
C MET A 279 -1.48 5.78 -14.36
N SER A 280 -1.21 6.85 -15.12
CA SER A 280 -0.31 7.93 -14.71
C SER A 280 -0.70 8.58 -13.39
N GLY A 281 -1.98 8.96 -13.24
CA GLY A 281 -2.51 9.58 -12.05
C GLY A 281 -2.44 8.67 -10.82
N GLU A 282 -2.76 7.39 -10.98
CA GLU A 282 -2.65 6.42 -9.88
C GLU A 282 -1.19 6.17 -9.48
N CYS A 283 -0.27 6.03 -10.43
CA CYS A 283 1.16 5.87 -10.12
C CYS A 283 1.72 7.09 -9.38
N LEU A 284 1.37 8.30 -9.83
CA LEU A 284 1.76 9.55 -9.17
C LEU A 284 1.13 9.70 -7.78
N ARG A 285 -0.10 9.21 -7.56
CA ARG A 285 -0.70 9.12 -6.22
C ARG A 285 0.13 8.22 -5.30
N GLY A 286 0.53 7.04 -5.76
CA GLY A 286 1.39 6.13 -5.01
C GLY A 286 2.75 6.73 -4.68
N ILE A 287 3.42 7.35 -5.67
CA ILE A 287 4.70 8.05 -5.47
C ILE A 287 4.54 9.21 -4.49
N SER A 288 3.44 9.98 -4.58
CA SER A 288 3.14 11.07 -3.65
C SER A 288 3.07 10.59 -2.21
N LEU A 289 2.38 9.47 -1.94
CA LEU A 289 2.27 8.92 -0.59
C LEU A 289 3.65 8.59 -0.01
N LEU A 290 4.52 7.98 -0.81
CA LEU A 290 5.89 7.63 -0.39
C LEU A 290 6.74 8.88 -0.12
N ILE A 291 6.66 9.91 -0.98
CA ILE A 291 7.36 11.17 -0.75
C ILE A 291 6.91 11.81 0.57
N GLN A 292 5.61 11.79 0.88
CA GLN A 292 5.10 12.34 2.14
C GLN A 292 5.58 11.54 3.35
N GLN A 293 5.60 10.21 3.27
CA GLN A 293 6.15 9.37 4.34
C GLN A 293 7.63 9.68 4.59
N GLN A 294 8.42 9.86 3.53
CA GLN A 294 9.85 10.18 3.59
C GLN A 294 10.14 11.60 4.11
N GLU A 295 9.25 12.57 3.86
CA GLU A 295 9.32 13.92 4.42
C GLU A 295 9.13 13.90 5.95
N VAL A 296 8.13 13.15 6.44
CA VAL A 296 7.81 13.04 7.88
C VAL A 296 8.91 12.30 8.65
N ALA A 297 9.56 11.32 8.02
CA ALA A 297 10.65 10.54 8.63
C ALA A 297 11.93 11.35 8.90
N GLY A 298 12.00 12.63 8.47
CA GLY A 298 12.99 13.57 8.97
C GLY A 298 14.44 13.26 8.59
N GLY A 299 14.69 12.76 7.37
CA GLY A 299 16.00 12.75 6.69
C GLY A 299 17.19 12.03 7.36
N ALA A 300 17.05 11.56 8.60
CA ALA A 300 18.16 11.03 9.40
C ALA A 300 18.41 9.53 9.17
N GLU A 301 17.45 8.79 8.62
CA GLU A 301 17.60 7.35 8.39
C GLU A 301 16.92 6.92 7.08
N SER A 302 17.69 6.79 6.00
CA SER A 302 17.45 5.72 5.04
C SER A 302 18.54 5.67 3.98
N GLU A 303 19.29 4.58 3.96
CA GLU A 303 19.94 4.07 2.75
C GLU A 303 18.91 3.58 1.69
N ASN A 304 17.60 3.83 1.91
CA ASN A 304 16.49 3.45 1.05
C ASN A 304 16.23 4.47 -0.08
N LEU A 305 15.75 3.95 -1.20
CA LEU A 305 15.44 4.69 -2.43
C LEU A 305 14.51 5.90 -2.17
N ASP A 306 14.97 7.09 -2.55
CA ASP A 306 14.20 8.35 -2.46
C ASP A 306 13.14 8.41 -3.57
N ALA A 307 11.86 8.49 -3.19
CA ALA A 307 10.76 8.51 -4.14
C ALA A 307 10.71 9.81 -4.96
N ALA A 308 11.17 10.92 -4.40
CA ALA A 308 11.28 12.18 -5.13
C ALA A 308 12.41 12.11 -6.16
N GLN A 309 13.51 11.43 -5.83
CA GLN A 309 14.58 11.17 -6.80
C GLN A 309 14.11 10.25 -7.94
N VAL A 310 13.32 9.21 -7.65
CA VAL A 310 12.76 8.34 -8.71
C VAL A 310 11.84 9.12 -9.63
N LEU A 311 11.02 10.04 -9.09
CA LEU A 311 10.22 10.96 -9.90
C LEU A 311 11.12 11.76 -10.86
N ALA A 312 12.20 12.35 -10.34
CA ALA A 312 13.16 13.15 -11.10
C ALA A 312 13.96 12.35 -12.14
N ASP A 313 14.29 11.08 -11.85
CA ASP A 313 15.13 10.24 -12.70
C ASP A 313 14.35 9.50 -13.80
N VAL A 314 13.05 9.28 -13.61
CA VAL A 314 12.24 8.41 -14.48
C VAL A 314 11.06 9.15 -15.08
N VAL A 315 10.26 9.83 -14.25
CA VAL A 315 9.00 10.42 -14.71
C VAL A 315 9.24 11.71 -15.47
N LEU A 316 10.05 12.62 -14.91
CA LEU A 316 10.29 13.93 -15.51
C LEU A 316 11.06 13.86 -16.85
N PRO A 317 12.09 13.01 -17.02
CA PRO A 317 12.75 12.86 -18.31
C PRO A 317 11.81 12.30 -19.38
N ALA A 318 10.98 11.30 -19.04
CA ALA A 318 9.97 10.76 -19.96
C ALA A 318 8.96 11.83 -20.41
N LEU A 319 8.57 12.71 -19.49
CA LEU A 319 7.69 13.83 -19.76
C LEU A 319 8.33 14.80 -20.77
N THR A 320 9.61 15.12 -20.61
CA THR A 320 10.35 16.00 -21.53
C THR A 320 10.57 15.35 -22.90
N GLU A 321 10.94 14.07 -22.95
CA GLU A 321 11.14 13.31 -24.19
C GLU A 321 9.85 13.18 -25.01
N ARG A 322 8.69 13.17 -24.33
CA ARG A 322 7.35 13.00 -24.93
C ARG A 322 6.54 14.28 -24.94
N ALA A 323 7.17 15.43 -24.81
CA ALA A 323 6.49 16.73 -24.76
C ALA A 323 5.62 17.04 -26.00
N SER A 324 5.84 16.35 -27.12
CA SER A 324 4.97 16.44 -28.31
C SER A 324 3.60 15.79 -28.14
N ASP A 325 3.43 14.87 -27.19
CA ASP A 325 2.13 14.29 -26.83
C ASP A 325 1.48 15.16 -25.74
N GLU A 326 0.65 16.10 -26.17
CA GLU A 326 -0.05 17.04 -25.28
C GLU A 326 -0.94 16.32 -24.26
N TYR A 327 -1.59 15.22 -24.66
CA TYR A 327 -2.49 14.47 -23.76
C TYR A 327 -1.71 13.77 -22.66
N HIS A 328 -0.62 13.10 -23.01
CA HIS A 328 0.28 12.50 -22.03
C HIS A 328 0.86 13.56 -21.08
N THR A 329 1.33 14.67 -21.65
CA THR A 329 1.96 15.75 -20.89
C THR A 329 1.00 16.34 -19.86
N LEU A 330 -0.20 16.72 -20.28
CA LEU A 330 -1.23 17.27 -19.38
C LEU A 330 -1.71 16.24 -18.35
N SER A 331 -1.76 14.95 -18.70
CA SER A 331 -2.12 13.89 -17.76
C SER A 331 -1.12 13.77 -16.60
N VAL A 332 0.18 13.78 -16.91
CA VAL A 332 1.24 13.74 -15.89
C VAL A 332 1.25 15.02 -15.07
N ILE A 333 1.16 16.20 -15.70
CA ILE A 333 1.09 17.49 -15.01
C ILE A 333 -0.11 17.56 -14.06
N LYS A 334 -1.28 17.07 -14.48
CA LYS A 334 -2.46 16.97 -13.62
C LYS A 334 -2.22 16.05 -12.42
N GLY A 335 -1.56 14.91 -12.62
CA GLY A 335 -1.17 14.00 -11.54
C GLY A 335 -0.24 14.67 -10.53
N ILE A 336 0.81 15.36 -11.01
CA ILE A 336 1.76 16.10 -10.15
C ILE A 336 1.05 17.23 -9.40
N SER A 337 0.17 17.97 -10.07
CA SER A 337 -0.61 19.04 -9.45
C SER A 337 -1.46 18.53 -8.28
N SER A 338 -1.91 17.27 -8.32
CA SER A 338 -2.73 16.66 -7.27
C SER A 338 -1.92 16.20 -6.06
N MET A 339 -0.58 16.17 -6.15
CA MET A 339 0.31 15.78 -5.06
C MET A 339 0.30 16.83 -3.95
N LYS A 340 0.55 16.39 -2.71
CA LYS A 340 0.68 17.30 -1.57
C LYS A 340 2.02 18.06 -1.66
N PRO A 341 2.04 19.40 -1.60
CA PRO A 341 3.27 20.17 -1.67
C PRO A 341 4.21 19.85 -0.50
N CYS A 342 5.50 19.62 -0.80
CA CYS A 342 6.56 19.39 0.20
C CYS A 342 7.93 19.73 -0.39
N ARG A 343 8.94 19.85 0.47
CA ARG A 343 10.29 20.26 0.06
C ARG A 343 10.92 19.28 -0.94
N ARG A 344 10.86 17.97 -0.66
CA ARG A 344 11.39 16.92 -1.55
C ARG A 344 10.78 16.96 -2.95
N LEU A 345 9.46 17.16 -3.04
CA LEU A 345 8.78 17.29 -4.33
C LEU A 345 9.22 18.55 -5.07
N ALA A 346 9.37 19.68 -4.36
CA ALA A 346 9.87 20.91 -4.97
C ALA A 346 11.26 20.70 -5.57
N GLU A 347 12.21 20.15 -4.82
CA GLU A 347 13.58 19.87 -5.28
C GLU A 347 13.58 18.95 -6.52
N ALA A 348 12.76 17.90 -6.54
CA ALA A 348 12.65 16.99 -7.68
C ALA A 348 12.15 17.65 -8.97
N LEU A 349 11.26 18.64 -8.87
CA LEU A 349 10.66 19.31 -10.04
C LEU A 349 11.61 20.28 -10.76
N GLY A 350 12.80 20.54 -10.23
CA GLY A 350 13.74 21.52 -10.78
C GLY A 350 14.10 21.28 -12.25
N SER A 351 14.30 20.02 -12.66
CA SER A 351 14.63 19.66 -14.04
C SER A 351 13.49 19.91 -15.04
N CYS A 352 12.25 20.06 -14.55
CA CYS A 352 11.06 20.24 -15.38
C CYS A 352 10.72 21.71 -15.63
N ILE A 353 11.40 22.68 -14.99
CA ILE A 353 11.08 24.11 -15.09
C ILE A 353 11.09 24.66 -16.53
N PRO A 354 12.06 24.30 -17.40
CA PRO A 354 12.01 24.74 -18.80
C PRO A 354 10.75 24.27 -19.52
N LEU A 355 10.37 23.00 -19.34
CA LEU A 355 9.14 22.45 -19.91
C LEU A 355 7.90 23.17 -19.36
N LEU A 356 7.87 23.49 -18.06
CA LEU A 356 6.76 24.24 -17.46
C LEU A 356 6.64 25.65 -18.05
N SER A 357 7.75 26.29 -18.40
CA SER A 357 7.73 27.59 -19.08
C SER A 357 7.13 27.48 -20.48
N ASP A 358 7.51 26.46 -21.25
CA ASP A 358 6.95 26.20 -22.58
C ASP A 358 5.45 25.86 -22.50
N LEU A 359 5.05 25.03 -21.54
CA LEU A 359 3.64 24.70 -21.30
C LEU A 359 2.83 25.92 -20.89
N LEU A 360 3.39 26.81 -20.07
CA LEU A 360 2.71 28.04 -19.67
C LEU A 360 2.44 28.98 -20.86
N GLN A 361 3.32 28.99 -21.86
CA GLN A 361 3.13 29.77 -23.09
C GLN A 361 2.04 29.15 -23.98
N SER A 362 2.02 27.83 -24.09
CA SER A 362 1.07 27.08 -24.93
C SER A 362 -0.32 26.95 -24.28
N PHE A 363 -0.37 26.83 -22.96
CA PHE A 363 -1.56 26.53 -22.15
C PHE A 363 -1.77 27.58 -21.05
N ALA A 364 -1.83 28.85 -21.45
CA ALA A 364 -1.85 29.99 -20.54
C ALA A 364 -3.03 30.00 -19.54
N THR A 365 -4.10 29.23 -19.77
CA THR A 365 -5.28 29.13 -18.89
C THR A 365 -5.35 27.84 -18.08
N GLU A 366 -4.42 26.90 -18.27
CA GLU A 366 -4.45 25.60 -17.58
C GLU A 366 -3.94 25.72 -16.14
N GLU A 367 -4.87 25.68 -15.19
CA GLU A 367 -4.57 25.83 -13.75
C GLU A 367 -3.55 24.80 -13.23
N THR A 368 -3.54 23.59 -13.80
CA THR A 368 -2.63 22.52 -13.39
C THR A 368 -1.16 22.91 -13.57
N VAL A 369 -0.82 23.64 -14.64
CA VAL A 369 0.55 24.11 -14.93
C VAL A 369 1.00 25.11 -13.87
N TYR A 370 0.14 26.07 -13.55
CA TYR A 370 0.36 27.06 -12.48
C TYR A 370 0.62 26.36 -11.14
N ARG A 371 -0.21 25.40 -10.76
CA ARG A 371 -0.07 24.66 -9.50
C ARG A 371 1.25 23.91 -9.40
N VAL A 372 1.72 23.27 -10.49
CA VAL A 372 3.02 22.58 -10.50
C VAL A 372 4.18 23.57 -10.38
N ILE A 373 4.11 24.72 -11.05
CA ILE A 373 5.11 25.81 -10.89
C ILE A 373 5.16 26.28 -9.43
N ALA A 374 4.00 26.40 -8.76
CA ALA A 374 3.92 26.79 -7.34
C ALA A 374 4.72 25.84 -6.45
N ILE A 375 4.51 24.53 -6.65
CA ILE A 375 5.17 23.48 -5.90
C ILE A 375 6.69 23.52 -6.17
N ALA A 376 7.10 23.64 -7.43
CA ALA A 376 8.51 23.74 -7.79
C ALA A 376 9.18 24.95 -7.12
N CYS A 377 8.50 26.11 -7.07
CA CYS A 377 9.01 27.35 -6.49
C CYS A 377 8.99 27.38 -4.94
N MET A 378 8.63 26.29 -4.26
CA MET A 378 8.94 26.17 -2.83
C MET A 378 10.45 26.04 -2.57
N SER A 379 11.23 25.67 -3.59
CA SER A 379 12.70 25.67 -3.55
C SER A 379 13.27 26.98 -4.09
N ALA A 380 14.21 27.57 -3.35
CA ALA A 380 14.86 28.82 -3.75
C ALA A 380 15.66 28.67 -5.06
N GLU A 381 16.32 27.52 -5.28
CA GLU A 381 17.06 27.24 -6.52
C GLU A 381 16.13 27.22 -7.74
N ASN A 382 14.98 26.58 -7.59
CA ASN A 382 13.95 26.53 -8.63
C ASN A 382 13.35 27.90 -8.93
N CYS A 383 13.25 28.80 -7.95
CA CYS A 383 12.77 30.16 -8.18
C CYS A 383 13.72 30.97 -9.08
N VAL A 384 15.03 30.80 -8.88
CA VAL A 384 16.06 31.42 -9.73
C VAL A 384 15.94 30.91 -11.15
N GLU A 385 15.81 29.59 -11.33
CA GLU A 385 15.61 28.98 -12.66
C GLU A 385 14.31 29.46 -13.31
N ALA A 386 13.18 29.45 -12.58
CA ALA A 386 11.88 29.92 -13.08
C ALA A 386 11.93 31.39 -13.53
N THR A 387 12.68 32.23 -12.81
CA THR A 387 12.92 33.63 -13.20
C THR A 387 13.76 33.72 -14.46
N GLY A 388 14.81 32.90 -14.57
CA GLY A 388 15.65 32.79 -15.77
C GLY A 388 14.88 32.33 -17.01
N GLN A 389 13.89 31.44 -16.85
CA GLN A 389 13.01 30.95 -17.90
C GLN A 389 11.89 31.93 -18.29
N GLY A 390 11.80 33.09 -17.64
CA GLY A 390 10.83 34.13 -17.98
C GLY A 390 9.38 33.84 -17.53
N ILE A 391 9.20 32.92 -16.57
CA ILE A 391 7.88 32.53 -16.07
C ILE A 391 7.10 33.73 -15.50
N PRO A 392 7.68 34.59 -14.62
CA PRO A 392 6.95 35.75 -14.08
C PRO A 392 6.43 36.70 -15.17
N GLN A 393 7.23 36.97 -16.21
CA GLN A 393 6.85 37.84 -17.32
C GLN A 393 5.70 37.25 -18.13
N THR A 394 5.69 35.93 -18.32
CA THR A 394 4.60 35.21 -19.00
C THR A 394 3.31 35.29 -18.19
N ILE A 395 3.37 35.07 -16.87
CA ILE A 395 2.19 35.19 -15.99
C ILE A 395 1.61 36.61 -16.04
N CYS A 396 2.45 37.63 -15.91
CA CYS A 396 2.02 39.03 -16.02
C CYS A 396 1.36 39.35 -17.36
N ARG A 397 1.90 38.82 -18.47
CA ARG A 397 1.31 38.99 -19.80
C ARG A 397 -0.08 38.35 -19.88
N THR A 398 -0.22 37.11 -19.40
CA THR A 398 -1.49 36.39 -19.38
C THR A 398 -2.54 37.10 -18.54
N LEU A 399 -2.16 37.59 -17.35
CA LEU A 399 -2.97 38.42 -16.46
C LEU A 399 -3.51 39.70 -17.11
N LEU A 400 -2.72 40.33 -17.97
CA LEU A 400 -3.11 41.55 -18.68
C LEU A 400 -4.01 41.27 -19.89
N GLN A 401 -3.97 40.06 -20.43
CA GLN A 401 -4.68 39.66 -21.66
C GLN A 401 -5.96 38.85 -21.39
N THR A 402 -6.06 38.21 -20.22
CA THR A 402 -7.14 37.28 -19.84
C THR A 402 -7.48 37.41 -18.35
N GLU A 403 -8.59 36.83 -17.91
CA GLU A 403 -8.85 36.63 -16.48
C GLU A 403 -8.09 35.36 -16.00
N LEU A 404 -7.35 35.45 -14.89
CA LEU A 404 -6.82 34.25 -14.20
C LEU A 404 -7.96 33.28 -13.88
N PRO A 405 -7.70 31.95 -13.85
CA PRO A 405 -8.65 31.01 -13.26
C PRO A 405 -9.07 31.50 -11.87
N THR A 406 -10.38 31.55 -11.61
CA THR A 406 -10.98 32.16 -10.41
C THR A 406 -10.74 31.39 -9.10
N GLU A 407 -9.94 30.31 -9.13
CA GLU A 407 -9.58 29.55 -7.94
C GLU A 407 -8.50 30.28 -7.11
N GLU A 408 -8.66 30.22 -5.78
CA GLU A 408 -7.83 30.90 -4.78
C GLU A 408 -6.33 30.58 -4.93
N ALA A 409 -6.01 29.40 -5.49
CA ALA A 409 -4.66 28.93 -5.80
C ALA A 409 -3.93 29.75 -6.88
N GLY A 410 -4.63 30.25 -7.90
CA GLY A 410 -4.01 31.05 -8.98
C GLY A 410 -3.55 32.43 -8.49
N ARG A 411 -4.28 33.02 -7.55
CA ARG A 411 -3.90 34.28 -6.88
C ARG A 411 -2.75 34.08 -5.90
N GLN A 412 -2.76 32.96 -5.16
CA GLN A 412 -1.70 32.61 -4.23
C GLN A 412 -0.36 32.42 -4.96
N LEU A 413 -0.35 31.71 -6.10
CA LEU A 413 0.85 31.52 -6.91
C LEU A 413 1.44 32.83 -7.44
N TYR A 414 0.61 33.76 -7.92
CA TYR A 414 1.08 35.08 -8.35
C TYR A 414 1.75 35.84 -7.19
N ASN A 415 1.11 35.83 -6.01
CA ASN A 415 1.66 36.47 -4.81
C ASN A 415 2.97 35.82 -4.35
N ASP A 416 3.05 34.49 -4.37
CA ASP A 416 4.24 33.74 -3.95
C ASP A 416 5.41 34.02 -4.91
N LEU A 417 5.19 33.99 -6.23
CA LEU A 417 6.19 34.31 -7.25
C LEU A 417 6.66 35.78 -7.18
N CYS A 418 5.74 36.72 -6.97
CA CYS A 418 6.09 38.13 -6.76
C CYS A 418 6.88 38.36 -5.47
N SER A 419 6.62 37.59 -4.39
CA SER A 419 7.36 37.73 -3.13
C SER A 419 8.82 37.27 -3.22
N ILE A 420 9.11 36.32 -4.13
CA ILE A 420 10.44 35.74 -4.31
C ILE A 420 11.27 36.50 -5.34
N ALA A 421 10.64 37.08 -6.36
CA ALA A 421 11.32 37.85 -7.41
C ALA A 421 11.91 39.20 -6.92
N GLY A 422 11.47 39.69 -5.75
CA GLY A 422 11.89 40.99 -5.19
C GLY A 422 11.09 42.15 -5.75
#